data_AF-A0A838SGL3-F1
#
_entry.id   AF-A0A838SGL3-F1
#
_cell.length_a   1.000
_cell.length_b   1.000
_cell.length_c   1.000
_cell.angle_alpha   90.00
_cell.angle_beta   90.00
_cell.angle_gamma   90.00
#
_symmetry.space_group_name_H-M   'P 1'
#
loop_
_entity.id
_entity.type
_entity.pdbx_description
1 polymer ?
#
loop_
_entity_poly.entity_id
_entity_poly.type
_entity_poly.pdbx_seq_one_letter_code
_entity_poly.pdbx_strand_id
1 'polypeptide(L)'
;MSCGNPHDVDCGKVLERVWLYLDGEINAPDLQEIRQHLDECGPCLRAYGLEQAVKALVARSCGCDRAPIDLRTRVVTQLRQVSVEQVSGDRVSIEVTQVEYRTD
;
A
#
# COMPACT_ATOMS: atom_id res chain seq x y z
N MET A 1 -15.09 -13.55 13.79
CA MET A 1 -16.57 -13.60 13.75
C MET A 1 -16.98 -14.37 12.50
N SER A 2 -17.78 -15.42 12.64
CA SER A 2 -18.20 -16.25 11.50
C SER A 2 -19.41 -15.62 10.81
N CYS A 3 -19.30 -15.48 9.51
CA CYS A 3 -20.22 -14.88 8.54
C CYS A 3 -21.41 -15.80 8.17
N GLY A 4 -21.53 -16.98 8.81
CA GLY A 4 -22.72 -17.84 8.76
C GLY A 4 -22.89 -18.71 7.51
N ASN A 5 -22.09 -18.49 6.46
CA ASN A 5 -22.04 -19.33 5.25
C ASN A 5 -20.61 -19.87 5.02
N PRO A 6 -20.46 -21.05 4.40
CA PRO A 6 -19.16 -21.54 3.97
C PRO A 6 -18.69 -20.74 2.74
N HIS A 7 -17.49 -20.18 2.83
CA HIS A 7 -16.74 -19.60 1.71
C HIS A 7 -15.41 -20.34 1.63
N ASP A 8 -14.77 -20.36 0.47
CA ASP A 8 -13.47 -21.04 0.28
C ASP A 8 -12.38 -20.46 1.22
N VAL A 9 -12.45 -19.14 1.45
CA VAL A 9 -11.57 -18.43 2.38
C VAL A 9 -12.30 -18.12 3.68
N ASP A 10 -11.66 -18.44 4.80
CA ASP A 10 -12.17 -18.15 6.14
C ASP A 10 -12.29 -16.64 6.40
N CYS A 11 -13.45 -16.21 6.92
CA CYS A 11 -13.74 -14.82 7.24
C CYS A 11 -12.74 -14.21 8.25
N GLY A 12 -12.20 -15.00 9.18
CA GLY A 12 -11.16 -14.55 10.10
C GLY A 12 -9.87 -14.18 9.38
N LYS A 13 -9.41 -15.04 8.46
CA LYS A 13 -8.21 -14.78 7.65
C LYS A 13 -8.33 -13.52 6.81
N VAL A 14 -9.51 -13.27 6.23
CA VAL A 14 -9.77 -12.05 5.44
C VAL A 14 -9.71 -10.81 6.31
N LEU A 15 -10.36 -10.84 7.49
CA LEU A 15 -10.36 -9.72 8.42
C LEU A 15 -8.97 -9.43 9.02
N GLU A 16 -8.14 -10.45 9.25
CA GLU A 16 -6.75 -10.24 9.69
C GLU A 16 -5.90 -9.50 8.66
N ARG A 17 -6.18 -9.71 7.36
CA ARG A 17 -5.42 -9.14 6.25
C ARG A 17 -6.06 -7.89 5.64
N VAL A 18 -7.23 -7.48 6.15
CA VAL A 18 -8.01 -6.37 5.60
C VAL A 18 -7.24 -5.05 5.61
N TRP A 19 -6.36 -4.86 6.60
CA TRP A 19 -5.50 -3.67 6.73
C TRP A 19 -4.44 -3.62 5.64
N LEU A 20 -3.73 -4.73 5.40
CA LEU A 20 -2.77 -4.86 4.30
C LEU A 20 -3.44 -4.59 2.95
N TYR A 21 -4.65 -5.13 2.76
CA TYR A 21 -5.45 -4.86 1.58
C TYR A 21 -5.83 -3.36 1.44
N LEU A 22 -6.22 -2.70 2.54
CA LEU A 22 -6.54 -1.26 2.56
C LEU A 22 -5.32 -0.36 2.31
N ASP A 23 -4.13 -0.80 2.73
CA ASP A 23 -2.86 -0.09 2.53
C ASP A 23 -2.22 -0.40 1.16
N GLY A 24 -2.71 -1.41 0.45
CA GLY A 24 -2.11 -1.88 -0.80
C GLY A 24 -0.84 -2.72 -0.58
N GLU A 25 -0.57 -3.14 0.65
CA GLU A 25 0.60 -3.92 1.08
C GLU A 25 0.31 -5.42 1.04
N ILE A 26 -0.35 -5.87 -0.02
CA ILE A 26 -0.77 -7.26 -0.18
C ILE A 26 -0.24 -7.84 -1.49
N ASN A 27 0.14 -9.12 -1.45
CA ASN A 27 0.62 -9.83 -2.63
C ASN A 27 -0.52 -10.07 -3.62
N ALA A 28 -0.19 -10.17 -4.91
CA ALA A 28 -1.17 -10.42 -5.98
C ALA A 28 -2.13 -11.61 -5.74
N PRO A 29 -1.70 -12.81 -5.28
CA PRO A 29 -2.62 -13.92 -5.02
C PRO A 29 -3.59 -13.61 -3.88
N ASP A 30 -3.09 -13.09 -2.75
CA ASP A 30 -3.93 -12.76 -1.59
C ASP A 30 -4.92 -11.61 -1.89
N LEU A 31 -4.56 -10.69 -2.81
CA LEU A 31 -5.45 -9.61 -3.26
C LEU A 31 -6.71 -10.15 -3.94
N GLN A 32 -6.56 -11.16 -4.80
CA GLN A 32 -7.69 -11.76 -5.51
C GLN A 32 -8.60 -12.52 -4.54
N GLU A 33 -8.02 -13.29 -3.62
CA GLU A 33 -8.76 -14.04 -2.59
C GLU A 33 -9.61 -13.11 -1.70
N ILE A 34 -9.02 -12.04 -1.18
CA ILE A 34 -9.74 -11.07 -0.34
C ILE A 34 -10.83 -10.37 -1.14
N ARG A 35 -10.54 -9.97 -2.38
CA ARG A 35 -11.53 -9.31 -3.23
C ARG A 35 -12.74 -10.20 -3.49
N GLN A 36 -12.50 -11.45 -3.92
CA GLN A 36 -13.56 -12.42 -4.16
C GLN A 36 -14.40 -12.63 -2.89
N HIS A 37 -13.75 -12.81 -1.74
CA HIS A 37 -14.47 -12.99 -0.49
C HIS A 37 -15.34 -11.77 -0.13
N LEU A 38 -14.84 -10.55 -0.30
CA LEU A 38 -15.62 -9.33 -0.03
C LEU A 38 -16.82 -9.18 -0.98
N ASP A 39 -16.70 -9.66 -2.23
CA ASP A 39 -17.80 -9.69 -3.21
C ASP A 39 -18.89 -10.71 -2.82
N GLU A 40 -18.50 -11.83 -2.20
CA GLU A 40 -19.42 -12.92 -1.81
C GLU A 40 -19.98 -12.77 -0.38
N CYS A 41 -19.29 -12.06 0.51
CA CYS A 41 -19.58 -11.98 1.94
C CYS A 41 -19.94 -10.56 2.41
N GLY A 42 -21.24 -10.25 2.40
CA GLY A 42 -21.78 -8.97 2.87
C GLY A 42 -21.40 -8.56 4.31
N PRO A 43 -21.35 -9.48 5.30
CA PRO A 43 -20.84 -9.16 6.65
C PRO A 43 -19.39 -8.67 6.66
N CYS A 44 -18.49 -9.33 5.90
CA CYS A 44 -17.09 -8.92 5.79
C CYS A 44 -16.96 -7.60 5.03
N LEU A 45 -17.77 -7.39 3.99
CA LEU A 45 -17.82 -6.11 3.26
C LEU A 45 -18.22 -4.94 4.17
N ARG A 46 -19.16 -5.15 5.10
CA ARG A 46 -19.53 -4.11 6.09
C ARG A 46 -18.39 -3.82 7.06
N ALA A 47 -17.69 -4.85 7.55
CA ALA A 47 -16.53 -4.67 8.42
C ALA A 47 -15.41 -3.90 7.68
N TYR A 48 -15.09 -4.30 6.46
CA TYR A 48 -14.17 -3.58 5.58
C TYR A 48 -14.55 -2.10 5.41
N GLY A 49 -15.84 -1.81 5.15
CA GLY A 49 -16.32 -0.44 5.00
C GLY A 49 -16.16 0.39 6.28
N LEU A 50 -16.33 -0.21 7.45
CA LEU A 50 -16.05 0.45 8.73
C LEU A 50 -14.57 0.81 8.86
N GLU A 51 -13.68 -0.14 8.59
CA GLU A 51 -12.23 0.11 8.67
C GLU A 51 -11.77 1.18 7.69
N GLN A 52 -12.32 1.20 6.48
CA GLN A 52 -12.08 2.26 5.52
C GLN A 52 -12.53 3.63 6.04
N ALA A 53 -13.71 3.71 6.67
CA ALA A 53 -14.22 4.94 7.25
C ALA A 53 -13.36 5.43 8.42
N VAL A 54 -12.89 4.51 9.28
CA VAL A 54 -11.96 4.81 10.38
C VAL A 54 -10.63 5.33 9.84
N LYS A 55 -10.02 4.64 8.87
CA LYS A 55 -8.78 5.08 8.21
C LYS A 55 -8.92 6.47 7.59
N ALA A 56 -10.04 6.73 6.91
CA ALA A 56 -10.32 8.03 6.32
C ALA A 56 -10.52 9.12 7.40
N LEU A 57 -11.13 8.79 8.53
CA LEU A 57 -11.28 9.71 9.66
C LEU A 57 -9.92 10.07 10.28
N VAL A 58 -9.07 9.07 10.54
CA VAL A 58 -7.72 9.29 11.07
C VAL A 58 -6.91 10.14 10.09
N ALA A 59 -6.95 9.83 8.80
CA ALA A 59 -6.24 10.60 7.78
C ALA A 59 -6.68 12.08 7.76
N ARG A 60 -7.98 12.37 7.92
CA ARG A 60 -8.47 13.76 7.99
C ARG A 60 -8.08 14.48 9.28
N SER A 61 -8.08 13.77 10.41
CA SER A 61 -7.80 14.37 11.72
C SER A 61 -6.30 14.52 12.00
N CYS A 62 -5.47 13.68 11.39
CA CYS A 62 -4.03 13.58 11.68
C CYS A 62 -3.13 13.85 10.45
N GLY A 63 -3.68 13.92 9.24
CA GLY A 63 -2.94 14.12 7.99
C GLY A 63 -2.75 15.58 7.57
N CYS A 64 -3.06 16.53 8.45
CA CYS A 64 -3.02 17.98 8.19
C CYS A 64 -1.60 18.54 8.07
N ASP A 65 -0.59 17.81 8.55
CA ASP A 65 0.79 18.29 8.57
C ASP A 65 1.46 17.98 7.24
N ARG A 66 1.41 18.94 6.32
CA ARG A 66 2.15 18.87 5.06
C ARG A 66 3.62 18.66 5.39
N ALA A 67 4.18 17.51 4.99
CA ALA A 67 5.58 17.21 5.23
C ALA A 67 6.48 18.39 4.80
N PRO A 68 7.43 18.83 5.65
CA PRO A 68 8.28 19.98 5.37
C PRO A 68 8.97 19.88 4.01
N ILE A 69 9.09 21.01 3.32
CA ILE A 69 9.71 21.08 1.99
C ILE A 69 11.15 20.56 2.00
N ASP A 70 11.89 20.79 3.08
CA ASP A 70 13.26 20.29 3.28
C ASP A 70 13.33 18.77 3.33
N LEU A 71 12.39 18.12 4.02
CA LEU A 71 12.32 16.66 4.07
C LEU A 71 12.02 16.10 2.68
N ARG A 72 11.05 16.71 1.98
CA ARG A 72 10.71 16.33 0.60
C ARG A 72 11.91 16.46 -0.34
N THR A 73 12.62 17.59 -0.25
CA THR A 73 13.80 17.85 -1.07
C THR A 73 14.87 16.80 -0.82
N ARG A 74 15.14 16.50 0.46
CA ARG A 74 16.12 15.48 0.85
C ARG A 74 15.79 14.10 0.32
N VAL A 75 14.53 13.66 0.44
CA VAL A 75 14.07 12.36 -0.06
C VAL A 75 14.22 12.28 -1.58
N VAL A 76 13.76 13.30 -2.31
CA VAL A 76 13.87 13.32 -3.77
C VAL A 76 15.33 13.32 -4.22
N THR A 77 16.21 14.06 -3.54
CA THR A 77 17.65 14.06 -3.84
C THR A 77 18.26 12.69 -3.60
N GLN A 78 17.92 12.00 -2.51
CA GLN A 78 18.41 10.64 -2.25
C GLN A 78 17.89 9.63 -3.28
N LEU A 79 16.62 9.70 -3.66
CA LEU A 79 16.06 8.80 -4.68
C LEU A 79 16.65 9.03 -6.08
N ARG A 80 17.08 10.26 -6.39
CA ARG A 80 17.76 10.60 -7.64
C ARG A 80 19.26 10.30 -7.62
N GLN A 81 19.79 9.75 -6.53
CA GLN A 81 21.22 9.49 -6.43
C GLN A 81 21.63 8.49 -7.50
N VAL A 82 22.53 8.92 -8.38
CA VAL A 82 23.07 8.12 -9.46
C VAL A 82 24.03 7.08 -8.88
N SER A 83 23.67 5.80 -8.96
CA SER A 83 24.58 4.70 -8.66
C SER A 83 25.47 4.44 -9.86
N VAL A 84 26.78 4.60 -9.68
CA VAL A 84 27.79 4.27 -10.68
C VAL A 84 28.45 2.97 -10.24
N GLU A 85 28.11 1.88 -10.92
CA GLU A 85 28.82 0.61 -10.74
C GLU A 85 29.97 0.54 -11.75
N GLN A 86 31.20 0.44 -11.23
CA GLN A 86 32.37 0.14 -12.05
C GLN A 86 32.45 -1.36 -12.28
N VAL A 87 32.06 -1.82 -13.47
CA VAL A 87 32.31 -3.18 -13.91
C VAL A 87 33.76 -3.23 -14.42
N SER A 88 34.57 -4.15 -13.87
CA SER A 88 36.00 -4.25 -14.18
C SER A 88 36.25 -4.37 -15.68
N GLY A 89 36.78 -3.30 -16.28
CA GLY A 89 37.14 -3.21 -17.70
C GLY A 89 36.35 -2.13 -18.44
N ASP A 90 36.83 -0.88 -18.38
CA ASP A 90 36.48 0.30 -19.20
C ASP A 90 35.01 0.69 -19.42
N ARG A 91 34.02 -0.10 -18.98
CA ARG A 91 32.59 0.20 -19.11
C ARG A 91 32.04 0.65 -17.76
N VAL A 92 31.66 1.92 -17.72
CA VAL A 92 30.89 2.52 -16.64
C VAL A 92 29.42 2.44 -17.01
N SER A 93 28.61 1.71 -16.25
CA SER A 93 27.14 1.75 -16.36
C SER A 93 26.60 2.83 -15.42
N ILE A 94 25.79 3.73 -15.97
CA ILE A 94 25.12 4.79 -15.23
C ILE A 94 23.63 4.50 -15.30
N GLU A 95 23.01 4.24 -14.15
CA GLU A 95 21.56 4.11 -14.03
C GLU A 95 20.98 5.39 -13.43
N VAL A 96 20.06 6.02 -14.17
CA VAL A 96 19.39 7.26 -13.74
C VAL A 96 17.94 6.93 -13.40
N THR A 97 17.59 7.01 -12.12
CA THR A 97 16.21 6.83 -11.67
C THR A 97 15.43 8.13 -11.83
N GLN A 98 14.48 8.15 -12.77
CA GLN A 98 13.55 9.27 -12.93
C GLN A 98 12.42 9.15 -11.89
N VAL A 99 12.31 10.16 -11.02
CA VAL A 99 11.28 10.22 -9.97
C VAL A 99 10.27 11.30 -10.31
N GLU A 100 9.05 10.88 -10.61
CA GLU A 100 7.87 11.73 -10.76
C GLU A 100 7.01 11.64 -9.49
N TYR A 101 6.54 12.78 -8.99
CA TYR A 101 5.70 12.85 -7.80
C TYR A 101 4.46 13.69 -8.07
N ARG A 102 3.34 13.28 -7.47
CA ARG A 102 2.10 14.06 -7.49
C ARG A 102 2.18 15.18 -6.46
N THR A 103 1.79 16.38 -6.89
CA THR A 103 1.62 17.55 -6.03
C THR A 103 0.13 17.74 -5.76
N ASP A 104 -0.39 16.91 -4.87
CA ASP A 104 -1.74 17.08 -4.34
C ASP A 104 -1.74 18.13 -3.20
#